data_AF-A0A2M7RUW7-F1
#
_entry.id   AF-A0A2M7RUW7-F1
#
_cell.length_a   1.000
_cell.length_b   1.000
_cell.length_c   1.000
_cell.angle_alpha   90.00
_cell.angle_beta   90.00
_cell.angle_gamma   90.00
#
_symmetry.space_group_name_H-M   'P 1'
#
loop_
_entity.id
_entity.type
_entity.pdbx_description
1 polymer ?
#
loop_
_entity_poly.entity_id
_entity_poly.type
_entity_poly.pdbx_seq_one_letter_code
_entity_poly.pdbx_strand_id
1 'polypeptide(L)'
;VTVPTAGTYNFTWTETNTASCVTSDVVTITFSNLSETIVTTPSNCGGSDGTITITASNGIAPYQYSIDNGVTFQAGNTFSNLVANNYTVVVTDAAGCQATANYIITNIAGPTITNVAFTNPLCNGACDGTITVTASSPAGGEQYSIDGITFQASNVFNNVCAGSYTITVSDANSCTTTSTTTLTDPTAVTISANNVTICSGQSATISATAVGGAGGYVYNWNNGVFMGQNY
;
A
#
# COMPACT_ATOMS: atom_id res chain seq x y z
N VAL A 1 51.96 -20.99 -28.35
CA VAL A 1 50.82 -21.34 -29.22
C VAL A 1 49.60 -20.65 -28.65
N THR A 2 48.92 -19.81 -29.43
CA THR A 2 47.62 -19.22 -29.07
C THR A 2 46.55 -20.19 -29.52
N VAL A 3 45.70 -20.67 -28.60
CA VAL A 3 44.67 -21.68 -28.90
C VAL A 3 43.29 -21.04 -28.72
N PRO A 4 42.46 -20.91 -29.77
CA PRO A 4 41.27 -20.07 -29.75
C PRO A 4 39.99 -20.78 -29.27
N THR A 5 40.05 -22.07 -28.94
CA THR A 5 38.86 -22.88 -28.63
C THR A 5 39.06 -23.74 -27.39
N ALA A 6 37.98 -24.05 -26.68
CA ALA A 6 38.02 -25.09 -25.65
C ALA A 6 38.33 -26.44 -26.27
N GLY A 7 39.09 -27.24 -25.55
CA GLY A 7 39.54 -28.55 -26.00
C GLY A 7 40.74 -29.01 -25.20
N THR A 8 41.10 -30.27 -25.41
CA THR A 8 42.31 -30.87 -24.86
C THR A 8 43.40 -30.84 -25.92
N TYR A 9 44.52 -30.21 -25.57
CA TYR A 9 45.68 -30.03 -26.44
C TYR A 9 46.84 -30.86 -25.92
N ASN A 10 47.34 -31.76 -26.77
CA ASN A 10 48.51 -32.58 -26.46
C ASN A 10 49.75 -31.91 -27.03
N PHE A 11 50.74 -31.63 -26.19
CA PHE A 11 52.04 -31.13 -26.60
C PHE A 11 53.03 -32.28 -26.57
N THR A 12 53.68 -32.56 -27.69
CA THR A 12 54.76 -33.54 -27.79
C THR A 12 56.07 -32.83 -28.05
N TRP A 13 57.08 -33.15 -27.26
CA TRP A 13 58.45 -32.66 -27.42
C TRP A 13 59.33 -33.85 -27.81
N THR A 14 59.97 -33.75 -28.97
CA THR A 14 60.91 -34.77 -29.48
C THR A 14 62.28 -34.14 -29.62
N GLU A 15 63.27 -34.70 -28.94
CA GLU A 15 64.65 -34.21 -29.02
C GLU A 15 65.29 -34.64 -30.34
N THR A 16 65.86 -33.70 -31.10
CA THR A 16 66.32 -33.92 -32.47
C THR A 16 67.55 -34.84 -32.60
N ASN A 17 68.31 -35.04 -31.52
CA ASN A 17 69.54 -35.85 -31.53
C ASN A 17 69.33 -37.33 -31.18
N THR A 18 68.12 -37.72 -30.75
CA THR A 18 67.73 -39.10 -30.50
C THR A 18 66.23 -39.24 -30.66
N ALA A 19 65.78 -39.88 -31.75
CA ALA A 19 64.36 -40.11 -32.05
C ALA A 19 63.58 -40.87 -30.94
N SER A 20 64.29 -41.42 -29.96
CA SER A 20 63.75 -42.21 -28.85
C SER A 20 63.33 -41.38 -27.62
N CYS A 21 63.70 -40.10 -27.54
CA CYS A 21 63.39 -39.23 -26.40
C CYS A 21 62.19 -38.33 -26.74
N VAL A 22 60.99 -38.86 -26.49
CA VAL A 22 59.71 -38.13 -26.61
C VAL A 22 59.10 -37.98 -25.23
N THR A 23 58.67 -36.77 -24.87
CA THR A 23 57.80 -36.52 -23.71
C THR A 23 56.55 -35.79 -24.17
N SER A 24 55.44 -35.99 -23.46
CA SER A 24 54.18 -35.32 -23.76
C SER A 24 53.55 -34.75 -22.51
N ASP A 25 52.89 -33.61 -22.67
CA ASP A 25 52.03 -33.01 -21.65
C ASP A 25 50.66 -32.66 -22.24
N VAL A 26 49.64 -32.60 -21.40
CA VAL A 26 48.26 -32.37 -21.80
C VAL A 26 47.73 -31.11 -21.13
N VAL A 27 47.24 -30.17 -21.94
CA VAL A 27 46.60 -28.94 -21.47
C VAL A 27 45.13 -28.97 -21.88
N THR A 28 44.22 -28.86 -20.91
CA THR A 28 42.79 -28.75 -21.18
C THR A 28 42.35 -27.30 -21.01
N ILE A 29 41.71 -26.74 -22.05
CA ILE A 29 41.04 -25.45 -22.00
C ILE A 29 39.54 -25.72 -21.92
N THR A 30 38.88 -25.29 -20.84
CA THR A 30 37.43 -25.33 -20.70
C THR A 30 36.85 -23.95 -20.90
N PHE A 31 35.73 -23.83 -21.61
CA PHE A 31 34.95 -22.59 -21.62
C PHE A 31 34.08 -22.55 -20.38
N SER A 32 34.10 -21.43 -19.66
CA SER A 32 33.02 -21.12 -18.74
C SER A 32 31.79 -20.69 -19.54
N ASN A 33 30.65 -21.28 -19.21
CA ASN A 33 29.34 -20.89 -19.70
C ASN A 33 28.53 -20.23 -18.58
N LEU A 34 29.12 -19.21 -17.93
CA LEU A 34 28.47 -18.46 -16.86
C LEU A 34 27.05 -18.06 -17.25
N SER A 35 26.10 -18.44 -16.40
CA SER A 35 24.68 -18.15 -16.55
C SER A 35 24.09 -17.68 -15.22
N GLU A 36 23.02 -16.90 -15.30
CA GLU A 36 22.32 -16.37 -14.13
C GLU A 36 20.82 -16.67 -14.18
N THR A 37 20.23 -16.87 -13.00
CA THR A 37 18.79 -16.83 -12.79
C THR A 37 18.48 -15.76 -11.75
N ILE A 38 17.37 -15.04 -11.95
CA ILE A 38 17.03 -13.88 -11.14
C ILE A 38 15.61 -14.02 -10.61
N VAL A 39 15.48 -13.77 -9.32
CA VAL A 39 14.21 -13.67 -8.61
C VAL A 39 14.08 -12.23 -8.11
N THR A 40 12.88 -11.66 -8.24
CA THR A 40 12.62 -10.29 -7.81
C THR A 40 11.40 -10.21 -6.91
N THR A 41 11.39 -9.21 -6.04
CA THR A 41 10.17 -8.76 -5.36
C THR A 41 9.86 -7.32 -5.81
N PRO A 42 8.60 -7.01 -6.18
CA PRO A 42 8.19 -5.63 -6.48
C PRO A 42 8.42 -4.69 -5.30
N SER A 43 8.49 -3.40 -5.59
CA SER A 43 8.35 -2.36 -4.56
C SER A 43 6.87 -2.09 -4.28
N ASN A 44 6.55 -1.53 -3.11
CA ASN A 44 5.19 -1.17 -2.71
C ASN A 44 5.03 0.33 -2.53
N CYS A 45 3.87 0.88 -2.90
CA CYS A 45 3.51 2.27 -2.66
C CYS A 45 4.51 3.32 -3.20
N GLY A 46 5.34 2.98 -4.19
CA GLY A 46 6.44 3.82 -4.68
C GLY A 46 7.67 3.88 -3.76
N GLY A 47 7.72 3.01 -2.75
CA GLY A 47 8.82 2.87 -1.81
C GLY A 47 10.04 2.17 -2.39
N SER A 48 11.07 2.08 -1.56
CA SER A 48 12.33 1.40 -1.84
C SER A 48 12.41 0.12 -1.01
N ASP A 49 11.59 -0.87 -1.33
CA ASP A 49 11.45 -2.16 -0.63
C ASP A 49 11.45 -3.36 -1.58
N GLY A 50 11.68 -3.11 -2.88
CA GLY A 50 11.92 -4.16 -3.86
C GLY A 50 13.27 -4.84 -3.67
N THR A 51 13.39 -6.06 -4.21
CA THR A 51 14.63 -6.83 -4.14
C THR A 51 14.95 -7.52 -5.46
N ILE A 52 16.25 -7.68 -5.72
CA ILE A 52 16.80 -8.52 -6.79
C ILE A 52 17.73 -9.55 -6.12
N THR A 53 17.46 -10.83 -6.32
CA THR A 53 18.33 -11.93 -5.90
C THR A 53 18.81 -12.69 -7.13
N ILE A 54 20.13 -12.81 -7.27
CA ILE A 54 20.79 -13.38 -8.44
C ILE A 54 21.42 -14.71 -8.05
N THR A 55 21.22 -15.75 -8.86
CA THR A 55 21.89 -17.03 -8.69
C THR A 55 22.76 -17.30 -9.90
N ALA A 56 24.08 -17.23 -9.70
CA ALA A 56 25.08 -17.54 -10.71
C ALA A 56 25.30 -19.07 -10.78
N SER A 57 25.53 -19.57 -11.99
CA SER A 57 25.77 -20.99 -12.27
C SER A 57 26.75 -21.13 -13.43
N ASN A 58 27.40 -22.30 -13.53
CA ASN A 58 28.27 -22.66 -14.65
C ASN A 58 29.51 -21.76 -14.87
N GLY A 59 29.86 -20.92 -13.89
CA GLY A 59 31.08 -20.11 -13.88
C GLY A 59 32.11 -20.60 -12.86
N ILE A 60 33.20 -19.83 -12.73
CA ILE A 60 34.28 -20.08 -11.79
C ILE A 60 34.14 -19.16 -10.58
N ALA A 61 33.87 -19.72 -9.40
CA ALA A 61 33.80 -18.94 -8.17
C ALA A 61 35.17 -18.33 -7.77
N PRO A 62 35.21 -17.21 -7.03
CA PRO A 62 34.08 -16.43 -6.53
C PRO A 62 33.37 -15.60 -7.62
N TYR A 63 32.08 -15.37 -7.41
CA TYR A 63 31.27 -14.49 -8.26
C TYR A 63 31.19 -13.09 -7.68
N GLN A 64 31.07 -12.10 -8.56
CA GLN A 64 30.71 -10.72 -8.22
C GLN A 64 29.45 -10.32 -8.97
N TYR A 65 28.59 -9.56 -8.30
CA TYR A 65 27.26 -9.17 -8.77
C TYR A 65 27.14 -7.65 -8.83
N SER A 66 26.45 -7.15 -9.85
CA SER A 66 26.14 -5.75 -10.10
C SER A 66 24.69 -5.63 -10.57
N ILE A 67 24.03 -4.52 -10.26
CA ILE A 67 22.69 -4.15 -10.78
C ILE A 67 22.69 -2.82 -11.54
N ASP A 68 23.88 -2.23 -11.73
CA ASP A 68 24.10 -0.90 -12.31
C ASP A 68 24.96 -0.96 -13.58
N ASN A 69 24.79 -2.04 -14.36
CA ASN A 69 25.54 -2.28 -15.60
C ASN A 69 27.07 -2.37 -15.38
N GLY A 70 27.50 -3.00 -14.29
CA GLY A 70 28.90 -3.25 -14.00
C GLY A 70 29.69 -2.04 -13.51
N VAL A 71 29.02 -0.98 -13.03
CA VAL A 71 29.70 0.18 -12.44
C VAL A 71 30.20 -0.16 -11.04
N THR A 72 29.39 -0.83 -10.24
CA THR A 72 29.76 -1.32 -8.91
C THR A 72 29.49 -2.82 -8.78
N PHE A 73 30.36 -3.51 -8.06
CA PHE A 73 30.28 -4.95 -7.81
C PHE A 73 30.34 -5.27 -6.33
N GLN A 74 29.59 -6.29 -5.92
CA GLN A 74 29.65 -6.86 -4.58
C GLN A 74 29.64 -8.39 -4.62
N ALA A 75 30.15 -9.03 -3.57
CA ALA A 75 30.10 -10.49 -3.43
C ALA A 75 28.70 -11.00 -3.05
N GLY A 76 27.89 -10.15 -2.41
CA GLY A 76 26.51 -10.46 -2.05
C GLY A 76 25.64 -10.54 -3.29
N ASN A 77 24.84 -11.59 -3.38
CA ASN A 77 23.98 -11.85 -4.55
C ASN A 77 22.55 -11.27 -4.41
N THR A 78 22.28 -10.56 -3.31
CA THR A 78 20.98 -9.96 -3.01
C THR A 78 21.13 -8.45 -2.91
N PHE A 79 20.27 -7.73 -3.61
CA PHE A 79 20.15 -6.28 -3.60
C PHE A 79 18.78 -5.92 -3.04
N SER A 80 18.77 -5.13 -1.99
CA SER A 80 17.55 -4.68 -1.31
C SER A 80 17.40 -3.16 -1.40
N ASN A 81 16.26 -2.67 -0.93
CA ASN A 81 15.90 -1.26 -0.95
C ASN A 81 15.80 -0.66 -2.36
N LEU A 82 15.28 -1.44 -3.30
CA LEU A 82 15.15 -1.02 -4.69
C LEU A 82 13.79 -0.40 -4.94
N VAL A 83 13.78 0.74 -5.62
CA VAL A 83 12.57 1.34 -6.17
C VAL A 83 12.21 0.68 -7.49
N ALA A 84 10.95 0.81 -7.92
CA ALA A 84 10.53 0.39 -9.25
C ALA A 84 11.34 1.08 -10.35
N ASN A 85 12.13 0.30 -11.08
CA ASN A 85 12.99 0.76 -12.16
C ASN A 85 13.48 -0.44 -12.99
N ASN A 86 14.12 -0.17 -14.12
CA ASN A 86 14.89 -1.15 -14.88
C ASN A 86 16.34 -1.19 -14.37
N TYR A 87 16.81 -2.37 -13.97
CA TYR A 87 18.15 -2.62 -13.48
C TYR A 87 18.89 -3.52 -14.46
N THR A 88 20.13 -3.18 -14.78
CA THR A 88 20.99 -4.01 -15.62
C THR A 88 21.90 -4.82 -14.73
N VAL A 89 21.56 -6.11 -14.61
CA VAL A 89 22.30 -7.07 -13.82
C VAL A 89 23.52 -7.54 -14.59
N VAL A 90 24.67 -7.57 -13.91
CA VAL A 90 25.90 -8.17 -14.42
C VAL A 90 26.48 -9.09 -13.37
N VAL A 91 26.73 -10.34 -13.74
CA VAL A 91 27.50 -11.29 -12.94
C VAL A 91 28.84 -11.51 -13.60
N THR A 92 29.92 -11.42 -12.83
CA THR A 92 31.28 -11.74 -13.28
C THR A 92 31.84 -12.88 -12.45
N ASP A 93 32.52 -13.83 -13.09
CA ASP A 93 33.22 -14.91 -12.41
C ASP A 93 34.72 -14.63 -12.23
N ALA A 94 35.45 -15.51 -11.55
CA ALA A 94 36.86 -15.32 -11.25
C ALA A 94 37.79 -15.37 -12.49
N ALA A 95 37.31 -15.93 -13.60
CA ALA A 95 38.02 -15.92 -14.88
C ALA A 95 37.70 -14.67 -15.72
N GLY A 96 36.79 -13.81 -15.25
CA GLY A 96 36.37 -12.58 -15.93
C GLY A 96 35.27 -12.80 -16.97
N CYS A 97 34.65 -13.97 -17.02
CA CYS A 97 33.47 -14.19 -17.85
C CYS A 97 32.27 -13.43 -17.26
N GLN A 98 31.42 -12.86 -18.13
CA GLN A 98 30.26 -12.08 -17.71
C GLN A 98 28.96 -12.63 -18.28
N ALA A 99 27.92 -12.61 -17.44
CA ALA A 99 26.53 -12.73 -17.84
C ALA A 99 25.82 -11.39 -17.56
N THR A 100 24.94 -10.97 -18.47
CA THR A 100 24.22 -9.70 -18.36
C THR A 100 22.76 -9.88 -18.73
N ALA A 101 21.87 -9.27 -17.95
CA ALA A 101 20.45 -9.23 -18.26
C ALA A 101 19.79 -7.96 -17.67
N ASN A 102 18.63 -7.59 -18.23
CA ASN A 102 17.84 -6.46 -17.75
C ASN A 102 16.61 -6.97 -17.00
N TYR A 103 16.34 -6.39 -15.84
CA TYR A 103 15.21 -6.75 -14.99
C TYR A 103 14.47 -5.51 -14.49
N ILE A 104 13.14 -5.60 -14.51
CA ILE A 104 12.27 -4.52 -14.05
C ILE A 104 11.74 -4.87 -12.68
N ILE A 105 12.06 -4.05 -11.68
CA ILE A 105 11.28 -4.01 -10.44
C ILE A 105 10.01 -3.21 -10.73
N THR A 106 8.86 -3.85 -10.54
CA THR A 106 7.55 -3.20 -10.68
C THR A 106 7.13 -2.57 -9.35
N ASN A 107 6.11 -1.70 -9.41
CA ASN A 107 5.48 -1.11 -8.23
C ASN A 107 4.07 -1.67 -8.05
N ILE A 108 3.77 -2.21 -6.87
CA ILE A 108 2.40 -2.47 -6.44
C ILE A 108 1.86 -1.16 -5.84
N ALA A 109 0.95 -0.51 -6.56
CA ALA A 109 0.33 0.73 -6.11
C ALA A 109 -0.54 0.50 -4.87
N GLY A 110 -0.66 1.53 -4.03
CA GLY A 110 -1.51 1.50 -2.84
C GLY A 110 -3.01 1.60 -3.13
N PRO A 111 -3.86 1.63 -2.07
CA PRO A 111 -5.29 1.75 -2.23
C PRO A 111 -5.69 3.09 -2.84
N THR A 112 -6.82 3.10 -3.55
CA THR A 112 -7.47 4.31 -4.07
C THR A 112 -8.89 4.39 -3.52
N ILE A 113 -9.23 5.51 -2.86
CA ILE A 113 -10.62 5.81 -2.45
C ILE A 113 -11.35 6.42 -3.64
N THR A 114 -12.45 5.80 -4.07
CA THR A 114 -13.27 6.25 -5.20
C THR A 114 -14.52 6.99 -4.76
N ASN A 115 -15.03 6.72 -3.55
CA ASN A 115 -16.19 7.42 -3.00
C ASN A 115 -16.21 7.38 -1.47
N VAL A 116 -16.76 8.42 -0.86
CA VAL A 116 -17.10 8.49 0.56
C VAL A 116 -18.54 8.99 0.68
N ALA A 117 -19.47 8.06 0.88
CA ALA A 117 -20.87 8.38 1.14
C ALA A 117 -21.11 8.55 2.64
N PHE A 118 -22.05 9.40 3.03
CA PHE A 118 -22.40 9.59 4.44
C PHE A 118 -23.85 10.01 4.64
N THR A 119 -24.34 9.82 5.87
CA THR A 119 -25.58 10.43 6.36
C THR A 119 -25.28 11.24 7.61
N ASN A 120 -25.82 12.45 7.68
CA ASN A 120 -25.71 13.29 8.87
C ASN A 120 -26.54 12.72 10.04
N PRO A 121 -26.17 13.02 11.29
CA PRO A 121 -27.02 12.75 12.44
C PRO A 121 -28.39 13.43 12.32
N LEU A 122 -29.43 12.81 12.88
CA LEU A 122 -30.82 13.29 12.75
C LEU A 122 -31.19 14.36 13.77
N CYS A 123 -30.50 14.39 14.91
CA CYS A 123 -30.73 15.31 16.01
C CYS A 123 -29.42 15.99 16.42
N ASN A 124 -29.51 17.22 16.93
CA ASN A 124 -28.34 17.91 17.46
C ASN A 124 -27.74 17.11 18.64
N GLY A 125 -26.46 16.78 18.56
CA GLY A 125 -25.74 15.95 19.54
C GLY A 125 -25.98 14.45 19.39
N ALA A 126 -26.71 13.99 18.36
CA ALA A 126 -26.84 12.55 18.10
C ALA A 126 -25.60 12.00 17.40
N CYS A 127 -25.39 10.69 17.58
CA CYS A 127 -24.37 9.92 16.90
C CYS A 127 -25.03 8.77 16.17
N ASP A 128 -25.96 9.10 15.26
CA ASP A 128 -26.68 8.15 14.41
C ASP A 128 -26.37 8.36 12.92
N GLY A 129 -25.34 9.16 12.61
CA GLY A 129 -24.79 9.28 11.27
C GLY A 129 -24.07 8.02 10.81
N THR A 130 -23.83 7.95 9.51
CA THR A 130 -23.10 6.83 8.87
C THR A 130 -22.04 7.35 7.91
N ILE A 131 -20.96 6.61 7.75
CA ILE A 131 -19.96 6.81 6.70
C ILE A 131 -19.73 5.47 5.99
N THR A 132 -19.81 5.45 4.67
CA THR A 132 -19.51 4.29 3.83
C THR A 132 -18.42 4.66 2.83
N VAL A 133 -17.30 3.94 2.89
CA VAL A 133 -16.12 4.18 2.05
C VAL A 133 -16.12 3.18 0.89
N THR A 134 -15.86 3.64 -0.33
CA THR A 134 -15.59 2.76 -1.47
C THR A 134 -14.14 2.96 -1.88
N ALA A 135 -13.36 1.89 -1.81
CA ALA A 135 -11.95 1.89 -2.19
C ALA A 135 -11.56 0.57 -2.88
N SER A 136 -10.42 0.57 -3.56
CA SER A 136 -9.82 -0.63 -4.17
C SER A 136 -8.31 -0.58 -4.04
N SER A 137 -7.67 -1.71 -3.71
CA SER A 137 -6.22 -1.88 -3.77
C SER A 137 -5.80 -3.03 -4.69
N PRO A 138 -4.76 -2.86 -5.54
CA PRO A 138 -4.12 -3.96 -6.25
C PRO A 138 -3.58 -5.07 -5.33
N ALA A 139 -3.16 -4.73 -4.12
CA ALA A 139 -2.68 -5.70 -3.11
C ALA A 139 -3.84 -6.42 -2.40
N GLY A 140 -5.04 -5.83 -2.41
CA GLY A 140 -6.18 -6.27 -1.62
C GLY A 140 -5.96 -6.16 -0.11
N GLY A 141 -6.88 -6.71 0.67
CA GLY A 141 -6.80 -6.71 2.13
C GLY A 141 -7.06 -5.32 2.73
N GLU A 142 -7.99 -4.59 2.14
CA GLU A 142 -8.32 -3.23 2.55
C GLU A 142 -8.82 -3.18 4.00
N GLN A 143 -8.27 -2.24 4.76
CA GLN A 143 -8.74 -1.89 6.10
C GLN A 143 -9.08 -0.41 6.12
N TYR A 144 -10.16 -0.07 6.83
CA TYR A 144 -10.74 1.25 6.85
C TYR A 144 -10.68 1.84 8.26
N SER A 145 -10.43 3.13 8.36
CA SER A 145 -10.45 3.90 9.60
C SER A 145 -11.01 5.29 9.35
N ILE A 146 -11.73 5.87 10.33
CA ILE A 146 -12.21 7.27 10.30
C ILE A 146 -11.46 8.19 11.28
N ASP A 147 -10.59 7.62 12.12
CA ASP A 147 -9.79 8.32 13.13
C ASP A 147 -8.27 8.19 12.89
N GLY A 148 -7.85 7.39 11.91
CA GLY A 148 -6.45 7.11 11.58
C GLY A 148 -5.74 6.19 12.58
N ILE A 149 -6.45 5.66 13.57
CA ILE A 149 -5.89 4.84 14.66
C ILE A 149 -6.50 3.43 14.62
N THR A 150 -7.82 3.35 14.60
CA THR A 150 -8.55 2.08 14.70
C THR A 150 -8.98 1.64 13.32
N PHE A 151 -8.51 0.48 12.88
CA PHE A 151 -8.77 -0.07 11.55
C PHE A 151 -9.70 -1.28 11.62
N GLN A 152 -10.59 -1.39 10.63
CA GLN A 152 -11.54 -2.50 10.50
C GLN A 152 -11.73 -2.90 9.03
N ALA A 153 -12.10 -4.16 8.78
CA ALA A 153 -12.33 -4.66 7.42
C ALA A 153 -13.64 -4.15 6.81
N SER A 154 -14.63 -3.84 7.66
CA SER A 154 -15.89 -3.24 7.22
C SER A 154 -15.63 -1.82 6.71
N ASN A 155 -16.12 -1.53 5.51
CA ASN A 155 -16.07 -0.20 4.92
C ASN A 155 -17.20 0.73 5.39
N VAL A 156 -18.06 0.26 6.29
CA VAL A 156 -19.19 1.01 6.87
C VAL A 156 -18.93 1.32 8.34
N PHE A 157 -19.10 2.59 8.69
CA PHE A 157 -19.06 3.12 10.05
C PHE A 157 -20.46 3.59 10.43
N ASN A 158 -20.97 3.03 11.53
CA ASN A 158 -22.27 3.39 12.10
C ASN A 158 -22.07 4.17 13.40
N ASN A 159 -23.13 4.83 13.83
CA ASN A 159 -23.17 5.62 15.05
C ASN A 159 -22.14 6.77 15.07
N VAL A 160 -22.00 7.45 13.93
CA VAL A 160 -21.02 8.52 13.74
C VAL A 160 -21.67 9.86 14.13
N CYS A 161 -21.03 10.61 15.02
CA CYS A 161 -21.47 11.94 15.42
C CYS A 161 -21.17 12.99 14.34
N ALA A 162 -21.68 14.21 14.51
CA ALA A 162 -21.18 15.34 13.73
C ALA A 162 -19.70 15.61 14.03
N GLY A 163 -18.93 15.90 12.98
CA GLY A 163 -17.49 16.06 13.09
C GLY A 163 -16.80 16.01 11.73
N SER A 164 -15.52 16.41 11.73
CA SER A 164 -14.63 16.24 10.59
C SER A 164 -13.83 14.96 10.74
N TYR A 165 -13.88 14.09 9.73
CA TYR A 165 -13.25 12.79 9.74
C TYR A 165 -12.17 12.71 8.66
N THR A 166 -11.00 12.20 9.03
CA THR A 166 -9.95 11.82 8.08
C THR A 166 -10.02 10.32 7.90
N ILE A 167 -10.68 9.91 6.83
CA ILE A 167 -10.76 8.50 6.43
C ILE A 167 -9.39 8.07 5.96
N THR A 168 -8.92 6.96 6.50
CA THR A 168 -7.69 6.28 6.08
C THR A 168 -8.05 4.90 5.60
N VAL A 169 -7.58 4.54 4.40
CA VAL A 169 -7.64 3.17 3.89
C VAL A 169 -6.23 2.64 3.79
N SER A 170 -5.98 1.48 4.38
CA SER A 170 -4.73 0.73 4.23
C SER A 170 -4.95 -0.57 3.48
N ASP A 171 -3.89 -1.20 2.99
CA ASP A 171 -3.94 -2.51 2.35
C ASP A 171 -2.95 -3.52 2.95
N ALA A 172 -2.88 -4.73 2.36
CA ALA A 172 -2.00 -5.80 2.82
C ALA A 172 -0.49 -5.47 2.76
N ASN A 173 -0.10 -4.52 1.91
CA ASN A 173 1.28 -4.05 1.78
C ASN A 173 1.57 -2.84 2.68
N SER A 174 0.66 -2.51 3.60
CA SER A 174 0.75 -1.33 4.48
C SER A 174 0.79 0.01 3.73
N CYS A 175 0.38 0.03 2.45
CA CYS A 175 0.16 1.28 1.74
C CYS A 175 -1.07 1.97 2.33
N THR A 176 -1.06 3.30 2.41
CA THR A 176 -2.19 4.07 2.91
C THR A 176 -2.60 5.18 1.95
N THR A 177 -3.89 5.51 1.96
CA THR A 177 -4.45 6.69 1.30
C THR A 177 -5.48 7.34 2.22
N THR A 178 -5.74 8.63 2.04
CA THR A 178 -6.67 9.38 2.90
C THR A 178 -7.68 10.20 2.11
N SER A 179 -8.83 10.43 2.72
CA SER A 179 -9.87 11.36 2.25
C SER A 179 -10.53 12.00 3.45
N THR A 180 -11.07 13.21 3.29
CA THR A 180 -11.79 13.90 4.36
C THR A 180 -13.29 13.90 4.09
N THR A 181 -14.10 13.81 5.14
CA THR A 181 -15.54 14.10 5.08
C THR A 181 -15.99 14.84 6.34
N THR A 182 -17.14 15.48 6.29
CA THR A 182 -17.70 16.21 7.43
C THR A 182 -19.17 15.89 7.58
N LEU A 183 -19.54 15.43 8.78
CA LEU A 183 -20.93 15.28 9.18
C LEU A 183 -21.34 16.50 10.00
N THR A 184 -22.54 16.99 9.75
CA THR A 184 -23.08 18.18 10.42
C THR A 184 -24.37 17.84 11.14
N ASP A 185 -24.50 18.31 12.38
CA ASP A 185 -25.76 18.26 13.10
C ASP A 185 -26.76 19.27 12.52
N PRO A 186 -28.08 19.00 12.65
CA PRO A 186 -29.06 20.06 12.52
C PRO A 186 -28.90 21.08 13.65
N THR A 187 -29.47 22.27 13.45
CA THR A 187 -29.55 23.27 14.51
C THR A 187 -30.29 22.73 15.74
N ALA A 188 -29.85 23.10 16.94
CA ALA A 188 -30.53 22.69 18.17
C ALA A 188 -31.96 23.24 18.19
N VAL A 189 -32.91 22.42 18.66
CA VAL A 189 -34.29 22.87 18.86
C VAL A 189 -34.33 23.79 20.08
N THR A 190 -34.86 25.00 19.90
CA THR A 190 -35.12 25.95 20.98
C THR A 190 -36.61 26.27 21.03
N ILE A 191 -37.15 26.39 22.24
CA ILE A 191 -38.57 26.67 22.48
C ILE A 191 -38.66 28.00 23.22
N SER A 192 -39.49 28.91 22.72
CA SER A 192 -39.84 30.15 23.38
C SER A 192 -41.34 30.19 23.65
N ALA A 193 -41.72 30.37 24.91
CA ALA A 193 -43.10 30.48 25.35
C ALA A 193 -43.29 31.76 26.17
N ASN A 194 -44.50 32.32 26.09
CA ASN A 194 -44.84 33.54 26.82
C ASN A 194 -45.48 33.22 28.17
N ASN A 195 -45.09 33.96 29.20
CA ASN A 195 -45.74 33.92 30.51
C ASN A 195 -47.00 34.79 30.47
N VAL A 196 -48.11 34.28 31.01
CA VAL A 196 -49.37 35.03 31.16
C VAL A 196 -49.81 34.98 32.62
N THR A 197 -50.13 36.15 33.20
CA THR A 197 -50.69 36.25 34.56
C THR A 197 -52.17 36.54 34.45
N ILE A 198 -53.00 35.77 35.16
CA ILE A 198 -54.46 35.90 35.17
C ILE A 198 -54.99 35.96 36.60
N CYS A 199 -56.11 36.66 36.81
CA CYS A 199 -56.83 36.62 38.08
C CYS A 199 -57.63 35.30 38.22
N SER A 200 -58.06 34.98 39.44
CA SER A 200 -58.90 33.81 39.70
C SER A 200 -60.18 33.83 38.85
N GLY A 201 -60.44 32.73 38.13
CA GLY A 201 -61.60 32.57 37.26
C GLY A 201 -61.45 33.10 35.83
N GLN A 202 -60.31 33.70 35.46
CA GLN A 202 -60.04 34.10 34.08
C GLN A 202 -59.42 32.95 33.26
N SER A 203 -59.53 33.05 31.93
CA SER A 203 -58.85 32.18 30.98
C SER A 203 -57.77 32.97 30.24
N ALA A 204 -56.70 32.28 29.84
CA ALA A 204 -55.63 32.84 28.99
C ALA A 204 -55.29 31.89 27.86
N THR A 205 -54.85 32.47 26.74
CA THR A 205 -54.18 31.75 25.66
C THR A 205 -52.68 31.88 25.86
N ILE A 206 -51.98 30.75 25.79
CA ILE A 206 -50.52 30.73 25.71
C ILE A 206 -50.10 30.33 24.30
N SER A 207 -48.94 30.81 23.88
CA SER A 207 -48.30 30.42 22.63
C SER A 207 -46.87 29.97 22.91
N ALA A 208 -46.45 28.90 22.25
CA ALA A 208 -45.06 28.47 22.21
C ALA A 208 -44.61 28.42 20.75
N THR A 209 -43.38 28.83 20.49
CA THR A 209 -42.73 28.76 19.18
C THR A 209 -41.47 27.92 19.31
N ALA A 210 -41.28 26.97 18.40
CA ALA A 210 -40.08 26.16 18.31
C ALA A 210 -39.34 26.50 17.02
N VAL A 211 -38.01 26.65 17.12
CA VAL A 211 -37.12 26.84 15.96
C VAL A 211 -35.95 25.87 16.05
N GLY A 212 -35.43 25.45 14.89
CA GLY A 212 -34.31 24.52 14.76
C GLY A 212 -34.71 23.09 14.35
N GLY A 213 -33.86 22.11 14.64
CA GLY A 213 -34.08 20.70 14.31
C GLY A 213 -34.01 20.37 12.82
N ALA A 214 -34.32 19.11 12.47
CA ALA A 214 -34.30 18.57 11.11
C ALA A 214 -35.69 18.21 10.56
N GLY A 215 -36.77 18.40 11.35
CA GLY A 215 -38.11 17.90 11.02
C GLY A 215 -39.25 18.65 11.70
N GLY A 216 -40.47 18.10 11.59
CA GLY A 216 -41.68 18.67 12.20
C GLY A 216 -41.73 18.48 13.72
N TYR A 217 -42.47 19.35 14.39
CA TYR A 217 -42.62 19.30 15.85
C TYR A 217 -43.91 18.60 16.25
N VAL A 218 -43.83 17.73 17.25
CA VAL A 218 -44.99 17.26 18.01
C VAL A 218 -44.95 17.96 19.36
N TYR A 219 -45.99 18.72 19.69
CA TYR A 219 -46.10 19.37 20.98
C TYR A 219 -46.89 18.47 21.94
N ASN A 220 -46.44 18.40 23.18
CA ASN A 220 -47.18 17.80 24.27
C ASN A 220 -47.41 18.84 25.36
N TRP A 221 -48.67 19.05 25.73
CA TRP A 221 -49.04 19.95 26.82
C TRP A 221 -49.55 19.13 28.00
N ASN A 222 -49.06 19.41 29.21
CA ASN A 222 -49.42 18.69 30.43
C ASN A 222 -49.40 17.16 30.30
N ASN A 223 -48.28 16.60 29.80
CA ASN A 223 -48.08 15.15 29.66
C ASN A 223 -49.19 14.41 28.86
N GLY A 224 -49.89 15.10 27.97
CA GLY A 224 -50.91 14.54 27.08
C GLY A 224 -52.34 14.73 27.59
N VAL A 225 -52.50 15.41 28.73
CA VAL A 225 -53.82 15.74 29.28
C VAL A 225 -54.32 17.03 28.62
N PHE A 226 -55.05 16.86 27.52
CA PHE A 226 -55.79 17.93 26.86
C PHE A 226 -56.98 18.34 27.76
N MET A 227 -56.79 19.35 28.61
CA MET A 227 -57.89 20.00 29.32
C MET A 227 -58.49 21.09 28.43
N GLY A 228 -59.29 20.70 27.43
CA GLY A 228 -60.16 21.66 26.72
C GLY A 228 -60.31 21.36 25.23
N GLN A 229 -61.52 20.96 24.84
CA GLN A 229 -61.97 20.75 23.46
C GLN A 229 -61.61 21.93 22.55
N ASN A 230 -61.23 21.63 21.29
CA ASN A 230 -61.30 22.61 20.21
C ASN A 230 -62.73 23.16 20.12
N TYR A 231 -62.92 24.44 20.46
CA TYR A 231 -63.66 25.47 19.72
C TYR A 231 -63.21 26.84 20.22
#